data_AF-A0A9X9S3V0-F1
#
_entry.id   AF-A0A9X9S3V0-F1
#
_cell.length_a   1.000
_cell.length_b   1.000
_cell.length_c   1.000
_cell.angle_alpha   90.00
_cell.angle_beta   90.00
_cell.angle_gamma   90.00
#
_symmetry.space_group_name_H-M   'P 1'
#
loop_
_entity.id
_entity.type
_entity.pdbx_description
1 polymer ?
#
loop_
_entity_poly.entity_id
_entity_poly.type
_entity_poly.pdbx_seq_one_letter_code
_entity_poly.pdbx_strand_id
1 'polypeptide(L)'
;MVLVGGILLLVVSANEKMLGADTQINSGAIFEITGFTHVLKTDVSPSDSTLESLSDEYGELNIPSSVERYDIVQFSEIDLNPDQINSLKVLLYGQEYDMHLERMNFEAIDDGIDSYSGSIDGLDDSVALFTFDKNLVQGSVQLRDEFLFISPIQNRENSLKTPMPLHIVYSSKDMKQ
;
A
#
# COMPACT_ATOMS: atom_id res chain seq x y z
N MET A 1 41.71 -49.19 -30.55
CA MET A 1 41.49 -48.46 -29.29
C MET A 1 41.38 -46.98 -29.61
N VAL A 2 40.15 -46.47 -29.42
CA VAL A 2 39.70 -45.13 -28.99
C VAL A 2 40.72 -43.97 -29.04
N LEU A 3 40.38 -42.87 -29.73
CA LEU A 3 39.88 -41.63 -29.07
C LEU A 3 39.26 -40.65 -30.08
N VAL A 4 37.99 -40.35 -29.84
CA VAL A 4 37.17 -39.32 -30.48
C VAL A 4 37.50 -37.99 -29.83
N GLY A 5 37.74 -36.94 -30.63
CA GLY A 5 37.90 -35.57 -30.15
C GLY A 5 37.09 -34.62 -31.04
N GLY A 6 35.81 -34.46 -30.74
CA GLY A 6 34.94 -33.47 -31.38
C GLY A 6 34.95 -32.16 -30.60
N ILE A 7 35.42 -31.09 -31.21
CA ILE A 7 35.31 -29.72 -30.68
C ILE A 7 33.92 -29.19 -31.07
N LEU A 8 33.05 -28.98 -30.09
CA LEU A 8 31.80 -28.22 -30.26
C LEU A 8 32.12 -26.72 -30.23
N LEU A 9 31.91 -26.04 -31.35
CA LEU A 9 31.85 -24.58 -31.42
C LEU A 9 30.44 -24.14 -31.00
N LEU A 10 30.33 -23.48 -29.84
CA LEU A 10 29.09 -22.84 -29.41
C LEU A 10 28.92 -21.53 -30.18
N VAL A 11 27.86 -21.45 -30.97
CA VAL A 11 27.40 -20.24 -31.65
C VAL A 11 26.80 -19.32 -30.59
N VAL A 12 27.41 -18.16 -30.34
CA VAL A 12 26.82 -17.11 -29.51
C VAL A 12 25.83 -16.34 -30.38
N SER A 13 24.54 -16.59 -30.22
CA SER A 13 23.51 -15.67 -30.71
C SER A 13 23.32 -14.57 -29.68
N ALA A 14 23.72 -13.35 -30.03
CA ALA A 14 23.35 -12.15 -29.28
C ALA A 14 21.83 -11.96 -29.41
N ASN A 15 21.09 -12.31 -28.36
CA ASN A 15 19.68 -11.94 -28.25
C ASN A 15 19.65 -10.62 -27.47
N GLU A 16 19.39 -9.53 -28.18
CA GLU A 16 19.07 -8.23 -27.61
C GLU A 16 17.81 -8.41 -26.76
N LYS A 17 17.99 -8.41 -25.43
CA LYS A 17 16.89 -8.50 -24.49
C LYS A 17 16.20 -7.13 -24.49
N MET A 18 15.18 -6.99 -25.32
CA MET A 18 14.17 -5.94 -25.16
C MET A 18 13.74 -5.93 -23.69
N LEU A 19 13.81 -4.76 -23.06
CA LEU A 19 13.11 -4.48 -21.81
C LEU A 19 11.61 -4.63 -22.11
N GLY A 20 11.10 -5.84 -21.92
CA GLY A 20 9.69 -6.05 -21.70
C GLY A 20 9.39 -5.48 -20.31
N ALA A 21 8.42 -4.56 -20.26
CA ALA A 21 7.70 -4.29 -19.04
C ALA A 21 7.00 -5.60 -18.63
N ASP A 22 7.68 -6.42 -17.83
CA ASP A 22 7.03 -7.43 -17.01
C ASP A 22 6.26 -6.66 -15.95
N THR A 23 5.02 -6.28 -16.27
CA THR A 23 4.01 -5.99 -15.26
C THR A 23 3.72 -7.33 -14.58
N GLN A 24 4.58 -7.69 -13.63
CA GLN A 24 4.26 -8.69 -12.64
C GLN A 24 2.99 -8.19 -11.96
N ILE A 25 1.84 -8.80 -12.26
CA ILE A 25 0.60 -8.55 -11.54
C ILE A 25 0.88 -9.05 -10.13
N ASN A 26 1.32 -8.14 -9.28
CA ASN A 26 1.44 -8.38 -7.86
C ASN A 26 0.04 -8.66 -7.35
N SER A 27 -0.16 -9.83 -6.76
CA SER A 27 -1.46 -10.33 -6.31
C SER A 27 -1.93 -9.67 -5.00
N GLY A 28 -1.58 -8.40 -4.81
CA GLY A 28 -1.76 -7.64 -3.58
C GLY A 28 -2.10 -6.18 -3.89
N ALA A 29 -2.45 -5.42 -2.86
CA ALA A 29 -2.72 -3.99 -3.01
C ALA A 29 -1.42 -3.23 -3.34
N ILE A 30 -1.56 -2.00 -3.81
CA ILE A 30 -0.46 -1.06 -4.07
C ILE A 30 0.41 -0.86 -2.81
N PHE A 31 -0.22 -0.80 -1.65
CA PHE A 31 0.43 -0.70 -0.34
C PHE A 31 -0.24 -1.63 0.66
N GLU A 32 0.57 -2.41 1.37
CA GLU A 32 0.14 -3.26 2.48
C GLU A 32 1.12 -3.13 3.65
N ILE A 33 0.60 -3.23 4.87
CA ILE A 33 1.38 -3.44 6.08
C ILE A 33 1.31 -4.94 6.39
N THR A 34 2.44 -5.63 6.29
CA THR A 34 2.51 -7.09 6.33
C THR A 34 1.92 -7.64 7.63
N GLY A 35 0.90 -8.49 7.51
CA GLY A 35 0.20 -9.09 8.64
C GLY A 35 -0.95 -8.26 9.22
N PHE A 36 -1.11 -7.01 8.76
CA PHE A 36 -2.16 -6.09 9.24
C PHE A 36 -3.14 -5.68 8.15
N THR A 37 -2.75 -5.70 6.88
CA THR A 37 -3.65 -5.38 5.76
C THR A 37 -4.43 -6.61 5.30
N HIS A 38 -5.74 -6.44 5.12
CA HIS A 38 -6.66 -7.40 4.52
C HIS A 38 -7.18 -6.81 3.22
N VAL A 39 -6.75 -7.37 2.09
CA VAL A 39 -7.16 -6.89 0.76
C VAL A 39 -8.53 -7.47 0.42
N LEU A 40 -9.51 -6.61 0.18
CA LEU A 40 -10.85 -7.03 -0.26
C LEU A 40 -10.94 -7.09 -1.79
N LYS A 41 -10.44 -6.06 -2.47
CA LYS A 41 -10.47 -5.96 -3.92
C LYS A 41 -9.40 -5.00 -4.43
N THR A 42 -8.78 -5.34 -5.56
CA THR A 42 -7.78 -4.50 -6.22
C THR A 42 -8.27 -3.96 -7.56
N ASP A 43 -7.61 -2.91 -8.06
CA ASP A 43 -7.91 -2.24 -9.34
C ASP A 43 -9.37 -1.80 -9.50
N VAL A 44 -9.98 -1.32 -8.41
CA VAL A 44 -11.38 -0.90 -8.38
C VAL A 44 -11.54 0.44 -9.10
N SER A 45 -12.56 0.53 -9.96
CA SER A 45 -13.00 1.79 -10.57
C SER A 45 -14.23 2.34 -9.83
N PRO A 46 -14.51 3.66 -9.89
CA PRO A 46 -15.71 4.25 -9.28
C PRO A 46 -17.05 3.67 -9.77
N SER A 47 -17.08 3.00 -10.92
CA SER A 47 -18.27 2.37 -11.49
C SER A 47 -18.39 0.88 -11.15
N ASP A 48 -17.51 0.34 -10.31
CA ASP A 48 -17.49 -1.08 -9.97
C ASP A 48 -18.70 -1.46 -9.12
N SER A 49 -19.42 -2.52 -9.52
CA SER A 49 -20.62 -2.99 -8.83
C SER A 49 -20.36 -3.46 -7.39
N THR A 50 -19.13 -3.82 -7.04
CA THR A 50 -18.77 -4.17 -5.65
C THR A 50 -19.02 -3.02 -4.67
N LEU A 51 -18.95 -1.77 -5.14
CA LEU A 51 -19.18 -0.60 -4.29
C LEU A 51 -20.62 -0.52 -3.76
N GLU A 52 -21.60 -1.03 -4.52
CA GLU A 52 -23.00 -1.10 -4.08
C GLU A 52 -23.12 -2.05 -2.89
N SER A 53 -22.59 -3.27 -3.01
CA SER A 53 -22.61 -4.26 -1.94
C SER A 53 -21.85 -3.79 -0.69
N LEU A 54 -20.71 -3.13 -0.87
CA LEU A 54 -19.96 -2.56 0.26
C LEU A 54 -20.72 -1.39 0.91
N SER A 55 -21.42 -0.57 0.13
CA SER A 55 -22.24 0.52 0.68
C SER A 55 -23.43 -0.02 1.48
N ASP A 56 -24.00 -1.16 1.09
CA ASP A 56 -25.07 -1.81 1.85
C ASP A 56 -24.58 -2.33 3.22
N GLU A 57 -23.35 -2.84 3.29
CA GLU A 57 -22.77 -3.43 4.52
C GLU A 57 -22.13 -2.37 5.44
N TYR A 58 -21.37 -1.43 4.87
CA TYR A 58 -20.55 -0.45 5.61
C TYR A 58 -21.17 0.95 5.64
N GLY A 59 -22.33 1.11 5.00
CA GLY A 59 -23.02 2.38 4.77
C GLY A 59 -22.36 3.23 3.68
N GLU A 60 -22.86 4.45 3.49
CA GLU A 60 -22.39 5.35 2.43
C GLU A 60 -20.86 5.54 2.46
N LEU A 61 -20.24 5.29 1.29
CA LEU A 61 -18.80 5.36 1.08
C LEU A 61 -18.40 6.72 0.48
N ASN A 62 -17.49 7.42 1.14
CA ASN A 62 -16.96 8.72 0.76
C ASN A 62 -15.66 8.56 -0.04
N ILE A 63 -15.77 8.04 -1.27
CA ILE A 63 -14.63 7.88 -2.17
C ILE A 63 -14.40 9.20 -2.91
N PRO A 64 -13.18 9.78 -2.91
CA PRO A 64 -12.93 11.04 -3.60
C PRO A 64 -13.17 10.91 -5.11
N SER A 65 -14.01 11.79 -5.68
CA SER A 65 -14.43 11.72 -7.09
C SER A 65 -13.32 11.98 -8.11
N SER A 66 -12.16 12.45 -7.65
CA SER A 66 -10.95 12.63 -8.44
C SER A 66 -10.14 11.35 -8.63
N VAL A 67 -10.40 10.30 -7.84
CA VAL A 67 -9.67 9.01 -7.93
C VAL A 67 -10.34 8.12 -8.97
N GLU A 68 -9.55 7.61 -9.91
CA GLU A 68 -10.00 6.78 -11.03
C GLU A 68 -9.76 5.29 -10.81
N ARG A 69 -8.71 4.93 -10.04
CA ARG A 69 -8.38 3.56 -9.64
C ARG A 69 -7.91 3.51 -8.18
N TYR A 70 -8.31 2.46 -7.46
CA TYR A 70 -7.89 2.23 -6.08
C TYR A 70 -8.07 0.78 -5.67
N ASP A 71 -7.38 0.36 -4.63
CA ASP A 71 -7.62 -0.90 -3.94
C ASP A 71 -8.48 -0.64 -2.70
N ILE A 72 -9.32 -1.61 -2.35
CA ILE A 72 -10.14 -1.60 -1.14
C ILE A 72 -9.55 -2.57 -0.15
N VAL A 73 -9.23 -2.06 1.04
CA VAL A 73 -8.57 -2.83 2.10
C VAL A 73 -9.21 -2.56 3.46
N GLN A 74 -8.88 -3.40 4.42
CA GLN A 74 -9.10 -3.20 5.85
C GLN A 74 -7.77 -3.35 6.59
N PHE A 75 -7.65 -2.68 7.74
CA PHE A 75 -6.49 -2.84 8.61
C PHE A 75 -6.89 -3.45 9.96
N SER A 76 -6.12 -4.43 10.41
CA SER A 76 -6.07 -4.82 11.81
C SER A 76 -5.38 -3.74 12.64
N GLU A 77 -5.61 -3.76 13.95
CA GLU A 77 -4.94 -2.85 14.88
C GLU A 77 -3.42 -3.09 14.85
N ILE A 78 -2.66 -2.00 14.81
CA ILE A 78 -1.20 -2.01 14.76
C ILE A 78 -0.69 -1.40 16.07
N ASP A 79 -0.02 -2.22 16.87
CA ASP A 79 0.58 -1.77 18.13
C ASP A 79 1.91 -1.05 17.86
N LEU A 80 1.89 0.28 17.88
CA LEU A 80 3.09 1.11 17.79
C LEU A 80 3.50 1.60 19.17
N ASN A 81 4.80 1.60 19.42
CA ASN A 81 5.36 2.17 20.64
C ASN A 81 5.67 3.66 20.41
N PRO A 82 5.01 4.58 21.14
CA PRO A 82 5.18 6.02 20.93
C PRO A 82 6.57 6.55 21.33
N ASP A 83 7.33 5.80 22.14
CA ASP A 83 8.60 6.25 22.73
C ASP A 83 9.84 5.77 21.95
N GLN A 84 9.65 5.13 20.79
CA GLN A 84 10.75 4.61 19.98
C GLN A 84 10.44 4.69 18.48
N ILE A 85 11.47 4.47 17.67
CA ILE A 85 11.31 4.21 16.25
C ILE A 85 10.69 2.82 16.08
N ASN A 86 9.53 2.77 15.43
CA ASN A 86 8.85 1.54 15.08
C ASN A 86 9.31 1.08 13.70
N SER A 87 9.48 -0.23 13.51
CA SER A 87 9.79 -0.83 12.21
C SER A 87 8.64 -1.74 11.80
N LEU A 88 8.05 -1.46 10.64
CA LEU A 88 6.94 -2.21 10.05
C LEU A 88 7.40 -2.80 8.72
N LYS A 89 7.11 -4.08 8.50
CA LYS A 89 7.22 -4.68 7.16
C LYS A 89 6.07 -4.21 6.30
N VAL A 90 6.38 -3.72 5.10
CA VAL A 90 5.39 -3.24 4.14
C VAL A 90 5.62 -3.86 2.78
N LEU A 91 4.54 -4.07 2.02
CA LEU A 91 4.59 -4.37 0.60
C LEU A 91 4.24 -3.10 -0.17
N LEU A 92 5.13 -2.72 -1.09
CA LEU A 92 4.89 -1.67 -2.07
C LEU A 92 4.92 -2.30 -3.45
N TYR A 93 3.78 -2.28 -4.14
CA TYR A 93 3.62 -3.00 -5.42
C TYR A 93 4.17 -4.43 -5.31
N GLY A 94 3.74 -5.18 -4.29
CA GLY A 94 4.15 -6.56 -4.04
C GLY A 94 5.62 -6.79 -3.64
N GLN A 95 6.46 -5.75 -3.58
CA GLN A 95 7.83 -5.86 -3.10
C GLN A 95 7.92 -5.50 -1.61
N GLU A 96 8.58 -6.34 -0.82
CA GLU A 96 8.74 -6.13 0.62
C GLU A 96 9.84 -5.10 0.93
N TYR A 97 9.55 -4.21 1.89
CA TYR A 97 10.46 -3.23 2.45
C TYR A 97 10.27 -3.13 3.97
N ASP A 98 11.27 -2.57 4.64
CA ASP A 98 11.15 -2.17 6.04
C ASP A 98 10.88 -0.65 6.12
N MET A 99 9.75 -0.27 6.70
CA MET A 99 9.35 1.12 6.94
C MET A 99 9.60 1.48 8.40
N HIS A 100 10.30 2.58 8.64
CA HIS A 100 10.57 3.10 9.98
C HIS A 100 9.70 4.30 10.27
N LEU A 101 9.07 4.34 11.44
CA LEU A 101 8.13 5.37 11.85
C LEU A 101 8.46 5.88 13.26
N GLU A 102 8.58 7.19 13.42
CA GLU A 102 8.74 7.88 14.71
C GLU A 102 7.50 8.74 14.99
N ARG A 103 7.04 8.76 16.24
CA ARG A 103 5.87 9.55 16.64
C ARG A 103 6.15 11.04 16.46
N MET A 104 5.21 11.74 15.85
CA MET A 104 5.24 13.19 15.73
C MET A 104 4.78 13.82 17.05
N ASN A 105 5.52 14.83 17.53
CA ASN A 105 5.18 15.55 18.74
C ASN A 105 4.18 16.68 18.45
N PHE A 106 2.93 16.52 18.89
CA PHE A 106 1.92 17.57 18.96
C PHE A 106 1.53 17.85 20.42
N GLU A 107 0.95 19.01 20.73
CA GLU A 107 0.51 19.32 22.10
C GLU A 107 -0.40 18.21 22.65
N ALA A 108 -0.08 17.71 23.85
CA ALA A 108 -0.57 16.45 24.39
C ALA A 108 -2.10 16.43 24.57
N ILE A 109 -2.79 15.79 23.62
CA ILE A 109 -4.10 15.20 23.82
C ILE A 109 -3.87 13.70 23.68
N ASP A 110 -3.99 12.97 24.79
CA ASP A 110 -3.96 11.50 24.78
C ASP A 110 -5.39 11.00 24.52
N ASP A 111 -5.76 10.96 23.25
CA ASP A 111 -7.04 10.43 22.76
C ASP A 111 -6.89 9.05 22.12
N GLY A 112 -5.69 8.45 22.16
CA GLY A 112 -5.36 7.21 21.48
C GLY A 112 -5.14 7.36 19.97
N ILE A 113 -5.07 8.59 19.45
CA ILE A 113 -4.80 8.89 18.05
C ILE A 113 -3.37 9.40 17.93
N ASP A 114 -2.53 8.64 17.25
CA ASP A 114 -1.12 8.96 17.12
C ASP A 114 -0.71 9.16 15.66
N SER A 115 0.06 10.22 15.42
CA SER A 115 0.65 10.50 14.12
C SER A 115 2.14 10.20 14.13
N TYR A 116 2.62 9.62 13.04
CA TYR A 116 3.98 9.15 12.86
C TYR A 116 4.54 9.66 11.53
N SER A 117 5.83 9.94 11.51
CA SER A 117 6.59 10.28 10.31
C SER A 117 7.80 9.38 10.17
N GLY A 118 8.24 9.13 8.94
CA GLY A 118 9.43 8.32 8.72
C GLY A 118 9.75 8.06 7.25
N SER A 119 10.41 6.94 6.98
CA SER A 119 10.93 6.59 5.65
C SER A 119 10.97 5.09 5.44
N ILE A 120 11.22 4.67 4.20
CA ILE A 120 11.30 3.26 3.80
C ILE A 120 12.72 2.94 3.36
N ASP A 121 13.31 1.91 3.96
CA ASP A 121 14.68 1.51 3.66
C ASP A 121 14.81 1.05 2.21
N GLY A 122 15.87 1.52 1.53
CA GLY A 122 16.13 1.21 0.12
C GLY A 122 15.35 2.06 -0.88
N LEU A 123 14.46 2.94 -0.42
CA LEU A 123 13.75 3.91 -1.26
C LEU A 123 14.22 5.33 -0.93
N ASP A 124 15.17 5.82 -1.73
CA ASP A 124 15.74 7.17 -1.59
C ASP A 124 14.63 8.24 -1.57
N ASP A 125 14.76 9.20 -0.65
CA ASP A 125 13.84 10.33 -0.47
C ASP A 125 12.39 9.95 -0.18
N SER A 126 12.13 8.71 0.27
CA SER A 126 10.80 8.29 0.70
C SER A 126 10.39 9.00 1.99
N VAL A 127 9.14 9.47 2.03
CA VAL A 127 8.53 10.07 3.23
C VAL A 127 7.22 9.38 3.52
N ALA A 128 7.14 8.73 4.68
CA ALA A 128 5.94 8.10 5.20
C ALA A 128 5.31 9.01 6.27
N LEU A 129 4.02 9.27 6.16
CA LEU A 129 3.22 10.01 7.14
C LEU A 129 1.94 9.23 7.42
N PHE A 130 1.70 8.86 8.67
CA PHE A 130 0.55 8.07 9.05
C PHE A 130 -0.07 8.56 10.35
N THR A 131 -1.38 8.43 10.46
CA THR A 131 -2.17 8.58 11.68
C THR A 131 -2.89 7.26 11.92
N PHE A 132 -2.75 6.74 13.14
CA PHE A 132 -3.37 5.50 13.58
C PHE A 132 -4.36 5.77 14.72
N ASP A 133 -5.54 5.17 14.62
CA ASP A 133 -6.56 5.09 15.68
C ASP A 133 -7.17 3.68 15.62
N LYS A 134 -6.66 2.76 16.46
CA LYS A 134 -7.03 1.33 16.45
C LYS A 134 -6.88 0.73 15.04
N ASN A 135 -7.99 0.34 14.41
CA ASN A 135 -8.08 -0.21 13.06
C ASN A 135 -8.15 0.86 11.95
N LEU A 136 -8.22 2.14 12.31
CA LEU A 136 -8.26 3.23 11.35
C LEU A 136 -6.83 3.69 11.06
N VAL A 137 -6.45 3.52 9.79
CA VAL A 137 -5.18 4.02 9.25
C VAL A 137 -5.48 5.13 8.24
N GLN A 138 -4.85 6.28 8.41
CA GLN A 138 -4.85 7.34 7.41
C GLN A 138 -3.42 7.77 7.15
N GLY A 139 -3.01 7.91 5.90
CA GLY A 139 -1.64 8.31 5.64
C GLY A 139 -1.29 8.43 4.19
N SER A 140 -0.01 8.70 3.97
CA SER A 140 0.60 8.76 2.65
C SER A 140 2.04 8.29 2.69
N VAL A 141 2.46 7.69 1.59
CA VAL A 141 3.86 7.42 1.28
C VAL A 141 4.24 8.22 0.05
N GLN A 142 5.12 9.20 0.22
CA GLN A 142 5.75 9.90 -0.88
C GLN A 142 6.93 9.07 -1.39
N LEU A 143 6.93 8.82 -2.70
CA LEU A 143 8.03 8.25 -3.47
C LEU A 143 8.55 9.32 -4.44
N ARG A 144 9.61 9.00 -5.21
CA ARG A 144 10.27 9.97 -6.10
C ARG A 144 9.32 10.59 -7.14
N ASP A 145 8.41 9.81 -7.69
CA ASP A 145 7.54 10.19 -8.81
C ASP A 145 6.05 9.97 -8.53
N GLU A 146 5.67 9.61 -7.31
CA GLU A 146 4.28 9.43 -6.92
C GLU A 146 4.05 9.57 -5.41
N PHE A 147 2.80 9.85 -5.06
CA PHE A 147 2.28 9.70 -3.71
C PHE A 147 1.32 8.53 -3.68
N LEU A 148 1.47 7.66 -2.69
CA LEU A 148 0.48 6.65 -2.35
C LEU A 148 -0.34 7.19 -1.18
N PHE A 149 -1.65 7.05 -1.25
CA PHE A 149 -2.58 7.53 -0.24
C PHE A 149 -3.34 6.36 0.36
N ILE A 150 -3.52 6.40 1.67
CA ILE A 150 -4.34 5.47 2.45
C ILE A 150 -5.41 6.32 3.12
N SER A 151 -6.67 6.08 2.80
CA SER A 151 -7.78 6.93 3.27
C SER A 151 -8.96 6.09 3.75
N PRO A 152 -9.50 6.34 4.95
CA PRO A 152 -10.77 5.74 5.36
C PRO A 152 -11.89 6.27 4.47
N ILE A 153 -12.83 5.40 4.09
CA ILE A 153 -13.93 5.76 3.18
C ILE A 153 -15.31 5.71 3.82
N GLN A 154 -15.43 5.31 5.08
CA GLN A 154 -16.70 5.37 5.78
C GLN A 154 -16.92 6.74 6.43
N ASN A 155 -18.17 7.17 6.52
CA ASN A 155 -18.50 8.32 7.36
C ASN A 155 -18.19 8.02 8.84
N ARG A 156 -18.05 9.08 9.66
CA ARG A 156 -17.69 8.96 11.08
C ARG A 156 -18.66 8.10 11.89
N GLU A 157 -19.96 8.17 11.58
CA GLU A 157 -20.96 7.42 12.34
C GLU A 157 -20.80 5.91 12.14
N ASN A 158 -20.53 5.49 10.90
CA ASN A 158 -20.34 4.10 10.53
C ASN A 158 -18.96 3.61 10.99
N SER A 159 -17.90 4.41 10.79
CA SER A 159 -16.54 4.02 11.18
C SER A 159 -16.40 3.72 12.68
N LEU A 160 -17.10 4.47 13.54
CA LEU A 160 -17.09 4.23 14.99
C LEU A 160 -17.80 2.94 15.43
N LYS A 161 -18.65 2.36 14.56
CA LYS A 161 -19.43 1.14 14.84
C LYS A 161 -18.86 -0.09 14.12
N THR A 162 -18.00 0.12 13.13
CA THR A 162 -17.38 -0.95 12.34
C THR A 162 -16.06 -1.40 13.00
N PRO A 163 -15.91 -2.68 13.35
CA PRO A 163 -14.67 -3.19 13.95
C PRO A 163 -13.44 -3.03 13.05
N MET A 164 -13.61 -3.19 11.74
CA MET A 164 -12.55 -3.00 10.74
C MET A 164 -13.05 -2.07 9.64
N PRO A 165 -12.83 -0.75 9.78
CA PRO A 165 -13.28 0.22 8.80
C PRO A 165 -12.68 -0.03 7.41
N LEU A 166 -13.41 0.34 6.36
CA LEU A 166 -12.91 0.29 5.00
C LEU A 166 -11.96 1.46 4.70
N HIS A 167 -10.92 1.13 3.96
CA HIS A 167 -9.96 2.07 3.41
C HIS A 167 -9.82 1.88 1.91
N ILE A 168 -9.44 2.97 1.23
CA ILE A 168 -8.88 2.89 -0.10
C ILE A 168 -7.38 3.16 -0.07
N VAL A 169 -6.66 2.47 -0.95
CA VAL A 169 -5.26 2.69 -1.26
C VAL A 169 -5.15 3.08 -2.74
N TYR A 170 -4.52 4.21 -3.04
CA TYR A 170 -4.41 4.69 -4.42
C TYR A 170 -3.14 5.49 -4.67
N SER A 171 -2.66 5.48 -5.92
CA SER A 171 -1.56 6.34 -6.36
C SER A 171 -2.08 7.68 -6.86
N SER A 172 -1.28 8.73 -6.66
CA SER A 172 -1.44 10.02 -7.33
C SER A 172 -1.50 9.91 -8.86
N LYS A 173 -0.94 8.84 -9.44
CA LYS A 173 -1.00 8.55 -10.88
C LYS A 173 -2.39 8.12 -11.35
N ASP A 174 -3.22 7.64 -10.42
CA ASP A 174 -4.59 7.18 -10.67
C ASP A 174 -5.64 8.26 -10.35
N MET A 175 -5.22 9.52 -10.36
CA MET A 175 -6.10 10.67 -10.15
C MET A 175 -6.33 11.42 -11.48
N LYS A 176 -7.50 12.03 -11.62
CA LYS A 176 -7.82 12.95 -12.72
C LYS A 176 -6.79 14.07 -12.78
N GLN A 177 -6.19 14.25 -13.97
CA GLN A 177 -5.27 15.36 -14.29
C GLN A 177 -5.99 16.62 -14.72
#